data_AF-A0A1T4N5V4-F1
#
_entry.id   AF-A0A1T4N5V4-F1
#
_cell.length_a   1.000
_cell.length_b   1.000
_cell.length_c   1.000
_cell.angle_alpha   90.00
_cell.angle_beta   90.00
_cell.angle_gamma   90.00
#
_symmetry.space_group_name_H-M   'P 1'
#
loop_
_entity.id
_entity.type
_entity.pdbx_description
1 polymer ?
#
loop_
_entity_poly.entity_id
_entity_poly.type
_entity_poly.pdbx_seq_one_letter_code
_entity_poly.pdbx_strand_id
1 'polypeptide(L)'
;MNLFENYENNIKEIDGVLNEYGIKNLEEAKNLCDSKIEFPYETLRKLAPISYDRACWAYITGAAIAIKNNKSKAKEAIKDINIGLNAFREKKIETENIVSLLLNDNIKCVALKLNNTMITVPNNFIETIINLNQVRKTPLKIILSGISKERAMIFSSYNGFIHCKTNFNCVTCNLEILDKKKYGEKNIKCYGSNSLLEEMAIMEYENVDIAIDLDDLTISSTIAVAIAIENTLKN
;
A
#
# COMPACT_ATOMS: atom_id res chain seq x y z
N MET A 1 1.66 -23.98 -21.65
CA MET A 1 1.57 -24.10 -20.18
C MET A 1 0.76 -22.92 -19.70
N ASN A 2 -0.29 -23.13 -18.90
CA ASN A 2 -1.12 -22.02 -18.42
C ASN A 2 -0.38 -21.29 -17.30
N LEU A 3 -0.16 -19.98 -17.48
CA LEU A 3 0.60 -19.15 -16.55
C LEU A 3 -0.21 -18.70 -15.34
N PHE A 4 -1.54 -18.73 -15.43
CA PHE A 4 -2.48 -18.37 -14.37
C PHE A 4 -3.89 -18.92 -14.66
N GLU A 5 -4.81 -18.75 -13.71
CA GLU A 5 -6.21 -19.20 -13.82
C GLU A 5 -6.97 -18.52 -14.96
N ASN A 6 -7.78 -19.27 -15.72
CA ASN A 6 -8.51 -18.77 -16.89
C ASN A 6 -7.63 -18.12 -17.97
N TYR A 7 -6.37 -18.57 -18.10
CA TYR A 7 -5.40 -18.05 -19.07
C TYR A 7 -5.96 -17.95 -20.50
N GLU A 8 -6.47 -19.06 -21.05
CA GLU A 8 -6.92 -19.12 -22.45
C GLU A 8 -8.04 -18.12 -22.78
N ASN A 9 -8.88 -17.80 -21.79
CA ASN A 9 -9.99 -16.85 -21.95
C ASN A 9 -9.53 -15.40 -21.86
N ASN A 10 -8.50 -15.09 -21.05
CA ASN A 10 -8.08 -13.72 -20.78
C ASN A 10 -6.88 -13.27 -21.63
N ILE A 11 -6.07 -14.20 -22.14
CA ILE A 11 -4.79 -13.88 -22.78
C ILE A 11 -4.93 -12.97 -24.00
N LYS A 12 -6.01 -13.11 -24.79
CA LYS A 12 -6.23 -12.26 -25.97
C LYS A 12 -6.41 -10.79 -25.61
N GLU A 13 -7.11 -10.51 -24.51
CA GLU A 13 -7.33 -9.15 -24.02
C GLU A 13 -6.02 -8.58 -23.44
N ILE A 14 -5.31 -9.37 -22.64
CA ILE A 14 -4.04 -8.99 -22.03
C ILE A 14 -2.97 -8.71 -23.08
N ASP A 15 -2.81 -9.60 -24.07
CA ASP A 15 -1.88 -9.39 -25.19
C ASP A 15 -2.31 -8.19 -26.03
N GLY A 16 -3.62 -7.93 -26.17
CA GLY A 16 -4.14 -6.71 -26.79
C GLY A 16 -3.60 -5.44 -26.11
N VAL A 17 -3.73 -5.37 -24.79
CA VAL A 17 -3.19 -4.24 -24.00
C VAL A 17 -1.67 -4.14 -24.13
N LEU A 18 -0.93 -5.25 -24.02
CA LEU A 18 0.54 -5.24 -24.16
C LEU A 18 0.99 -4.74 -25.54
N ASN A 19 0.28 -5.13 -26.60
CA ASN A 19 0.59 -4.72 -27.97
C ASN A 19 0.41 -3.21 -28.18
N GLU A 20 -0.54 -2.55 -27.50
CA GLU A 20 -0.69 -1.08 -27.54
C GLU A 20 0.57 -0.35 -27.08
N TYR A 21 1.35 -0.97 -26.20
CA TYR A 21 2.62 -0.45 -25.71
C TYR A 21 3.83 -1.07 -26.42
N GLY A 22 3.63 -1.88 -27.46
CA GLY A 22 4.72 -2.51 -28.21
C GLY A 22 5.46 -3.59 -27.42
N ILE A 23 4.73 -4.37 -26.62
CA ILE A 23 5.18 -5.59 -25.95
C ILE A 23 4.38 -6.75 -26.54
N LYS A 24 5.06 -7.76 -27.09
CA LYS A 24 4.43 -8.82 -27.89
C LYS A 24 3.53 -9.74 -27.08
N ASN A 25 3.96 -10.09 -25.87
CA ASN A 25 3.27 -11.03 -24.99
C ASN A 25 3.84 -10.96 -23.56
N LEU A 26 3.24 -11.74 -22.65
CA LEU A 26 3.65 -11.81 -21.25
C LEU A 26 5.10 -12.27 -21.05
N GLU A 27 5.63 -13.12 -21.91
CA GLU A 27 7.02 -13.59 -21.80
C GLU A 27 8.01 -12.45 -22.10
N GLU A 28 7.74 -11.64 -23.13
CA GLU A 28 8.51 -10.41 -23.38
C GLU A 28 8.37 -9.42 -22.22
N ALA A 29 7.16 -9.25 -21.67
CA ALA A 29 6.93 -8.39 -20.50
C ALA A 29 7.78 -8.82 -19.30
N LYS A 30 7.84 -10.12 -19.02
CA LYS A 30 8.68 -10.68 -17.95
C LYS A 30 10.16 -10.48 -18.24
N ASN A 31 10.63 -10.76 -19.45
CA ASN A 31 12.04 -10.56 -19.82
C ASN A 31 12.47 -9.09 -19.71
N LEU A 32 11.59 -8.15 -20.07
CA LEU A 32 11.81 -6.72 -19.88
C LEU A 32 11.93 -6.35 -18.40
N CYS A 33 11.09 -6.93 -17.55
CA CYS A 33 11.17 -6.72 -16.11
C CYS A 33 12.45 -7.34 -15.55
N ASP A 34 12.71 -8.63 -15.79
CA ASP A 34 13.86 -9.36 -15.26
C ASP A 34 15.22 -8.75 -15.66
N SER A 35 15.30 -8.12 -16.84
CA SER A 35 16.54 -7.51 -17.33
C SER A 35 16.86 -6.14 -16.74
N LYS A 36 15.85 -5.44 -16.19
CA LYS A 36 15.99 -4.03 -15.76
C LYS A 36 15.61 -3.80 -14.31
N ILE A 37 14.57 -4.48 -13.85
CA ILE A 37 14.08 -4.38 -12.50
C ILE A 37 14.47 -5.67 -11.79
N GLU A 38 15.09 -5.54 -10.62
CA GLU A 38 15.11 -6.65 -9.68
C GLU A 38 13.66 -6.82 -9.20
N PHE A 39 12.89 -7.55 -9.99
CA PHE A 39 11.46 -7.77 -9.83
C PHE A 39 11.28 -9.24 -9.48
N PRO A 40 11.44 -9.61 -8.21
CA PRO A 40 11.21 -10.99 -7.87
C PRO A 40 9.69 -11.10 -7.84
N TYR A 41 9.15 -11.84 -8.79
CA TYR A 41 7.91 -12.58 -8.63
C TYR A 41 7.76 -13.13 -7.18
N GLU A 42 8.90 -13.53 -6.60
CA GLU A 42 9.09 -13.90 -5.20
C GLU A 42 8.85 -12.78 -4.16
N THR A 43 9.15 -11.52 -4.45
CA THR A 43 8.86 -10.37 -3.57
C THR A 43 7.37 -10.09 -3.53
N LEU A 44 6.68 -10.17 -4.67
CA LEU A 44 5.21 -10.09 -4.69
C LEU A 44 4.57 -11.24 -3.91
N ARG A 45 5.10 -12.47 -4.06
CA ARG A 45 4.70 -13.62 -3.25
C ARG A 45 5.01 -13.44 -1.76
N LYS A 46 6.12 -12.81 -1.38
CA LYS A 46 6.46 -12.54 0.04
C LYS A 46 5.58 -11.46 0.66
N LEU A 47 5.26 -10.40 -0.10
CA LEU A 47 4.40 -9.31 0.37
C LEU A 47 2.95 -9.75 0.54
N ALA A 48 2.50 -10.70 -0.27
CA ALA A 48 1.19 -11.33 -0.18
C ALA A 48 1.28 -12.82 -0.56
N PRO A 49 1.46 -13.74 0.42
CA PRO A 49 1.61 -15.18 0.15
C PRO A 49 0.44 -15.82 -0.61
N ILE A 50 -0.72 -15.15 -0.62
CA ILE A 50 -1.97 -15.59 -1.29
C ILE A 50 -2.12 -14.92 -2.68
N SER A 51 -1.10 -14.21 -3.17
CA SER A 51 -1.09 -13.64 -4.53
C SER A 51 -1.16 -14.76 -5.57
N TYR A 52 -2.37 -15.07 -6.04
CA TYR A 52 -2.62 -15.89 -7.23
C TYR A 52 -1.65 -15.48 -8.33
N ASP A 53 -1.03 -16.44 -9.05
CA ASP A 53 -0.04 -16.17 -10.10
C ASP A 53 -0.54 -15.08 -11.10
N ARG A 54 -1.86 -14.99 -11.29
CA ARG A 54 -2.56 -13.92 -12.02
C ARG A 54 -2.17 -12.50 -11.57
N ALA A 55 -2.13 -12.24 -10.26
CA ALA A 55 -1.77 -10.92 -9.71
C ALA A 55 -0.30 -10.59 -9.97
N CYS A 56 0.61 -11.56 -9.82
CA CYS A 56 2.02 -11.37 -10.17
C CYS A 56 2.17 -10.98 -11.65
N TRP A 57 1.48 -11.68 -12.55
CA TRP A 57 1.49 -11.37 -13.98
C TRP A 57 0.88 -10.00 -14.30
N ALA A 58 -0.14 -9.57 -13.55
CA ALA A 58 -0.71 -8.24 -13.69
C ALA A 58 0.28 -7.13 -13.32
N TYR A 59 1.04 -7.31 -12.23
CA TYR A 59 2.11 -6.37 -11.86
C TYR A 59 3.30 -6.40 -12.84
N ILE A 60 3.67 -7.58 -13.37
CA ILE A 60 4.70 -7.69 -14.43
C ILE A 60 4.26 -6.91 -15.67
N THR A 61 3.00 -7.06 -16.08
CA THR A 61 2.43 -6.35 -17.24
C THR A 61 2.52 -4.85 -17.02
N GLY A 62 2.08 -4.36 -15.86
CA GLY A 62 2.14 -2.95 -15.53
C GLY A 62 3.56 -2.39 -15.43
N ALA A 63 4.49 -3.14 -14.84
CA ALA A 63 5.89 -2.76 -14.76
C ALA A 63 6.56 -2.71 -16.14
N ALA A 64 6.27 -3.68 -17.02
CA ALA A 64 6.80 -3.69 -18.37
C ALA A 64 6.32 -2.49 -19.19
N ILE A 65 5.04 -2.11 -19.05
CA ILE A 65 4.48 -0.89 -19.67
C ILE A 65 5.22 0.35 -19.15
N ALA A 66 5.42 0.46 -17.82
CA ALA A 66 6.13 1.58 -17.22
C ALA A 66 7.58 1.72 -17.71
N ILE A 67 8.30 0.59 -17.81
CA ILE A 67 9.65 0.53 -18.38
C ILE A 67 9.64 1.02 -19.82
N LYS A 68 8.70 0.53 -20.64
CA LYS A 68 8.60 0.85 -22.06
C LYS A 68 8.28 2.33 -22.30
N ASN A 69 7.47 2.91 -21.42
CA ASN A 69 7.15 4.33 -21.39
C ASN A 69 8.25 5.20 -20.76
N ASN A 70 9.40 4.61 -20.37
CA ASN A 70 10.52 5.27 -19.71
C ASN A 70 10.12 6.04 -18.44
N LYS A 71 9.19 5.51 -17.64
CA LYS A 71 8.75 6.13 -16.38
C LYS A 71 9.76 5.87 -15.27
N SER A 72 10.69 6.81 -15.07
CA SER A 72 11.75 6.68 -14.06
C SER A 72 11.35 7.07 -12.64
N LYS A 73 10.14 7.61 -12.43
CA LYS A 73 9.62 7.99 -11.11
C LYS A 73 8.42 7.13 -10.72
N ALA A 74 8.35 6.73 -9.46
CA ALA A 74 7.27 5.94 -8.88
C ALA A 74 5.90 6.59 -9.13
N LYS A 75 5.81 7.92 -8.95
CA LYS A 75 4.59 8.71 -9.21
C LYS A 75 4.06 8.54 -10.63
N GLU A 76 4.95 8.40 -11.61
CA GLU A 76 4.57 8.28 -13.02
C GLU A 76 4.27 6.83 -13.38
N ALA A 77 4.98 5.88 -12.77
CA ALA A 77 4.81 4.45 -13.01
C ALA A 77 3.46 3.89 -12.50
N ILE A 78 2.83 4.50 -11.49
CA ILE A 78 1.55 4.00 -10.93
C ILE A 78 0.44 3.91 -11.98
N LYS A 79 0.37 4.85 -12.92
CA LYS A 79 -0.61 4.83 -14.02
C LYS A 79 -0.47 3.58 -14.86
N ASP A 80 0.76 3.30 -15.26
CA ASP A 80 1.12 2.15 -16.08
C ASP A 80 0.93 0.84 -15.31
N ILE A 81 1.24 0.82 -14.00
CA ILE A 81 0.92 -0.31 -13.12
C ILE A 81 -0.59 -0.59 -13.07
N ASN A 82 -1.43 0.44 -12.96
CA ASN A 82 -2.89 0.26 -12.94
C ASN A 82 -3.46 -0.20 -14.28
N ILE A 83 -2.87 0.21 -15.41
CA ILE A 83 -3.23 -0.34 -16.72
C ILE A 83 -2.99 -1.86 -16.72
N GLY A 84 -1.83 -2.31 -16.24
CA GLY A 84 -1.53 -3.74 -16.09
C GLY A 84 -2.48 -4.47 -15.15
N LEU A 85 -2.81 -3.88 -13.98
CA LEU A 85 -3.77 -4.47 -13.04
C LEU A 85 -5.18 -4.61 -13.62
N ASN A 86 -5.64 -3.59 -14.35
CA ASN A 86 -6.97 -3.57 -14.93
C ASN A 86 -7.09 -4.52 -16.14
N ALA A 87 -6.00 -4.80 -16.87
CA ALA A 87 -6.00 -5.80 -17.93
C ALA A 87 -6.31 -7.23 -17.42
N PHE A 88 -6.13 -7.47 -16.11
CA PHE A 88 -6.35 -8.78 -15.49
C PHE A 88 -7.64 -8.84 -14.67
N ARG A 89 -8.45 -7.78 -14.60
CA ARG A 89 -9.65 -7.73 -13.74
C ARG A 89 -10.88 -7.26 -14.52
N GLU A 90 -11.99 -7.97 -14.38
CA GLU A 90 -13.28 -7.57 -14.95
C GLU A 90 -13.79 -6.26 -14.35
N LYS A 91 -13.58 -6.07 -13.04
CA LYS A 91 -13.87 -4.82 -12.34
C LYS A 91 -12.59 -4.00 -12.19
N LYS A 92 -12.57 -2.84 -12.85
CA LYS A 92 -11.46 -1.89 -12.74
C LYS A 92 -11.29 -1.42 -11.30
N ILE A 93 -10.05 -1.32 -10.86
CA ILE A 93 -9.69 -0.76 -9.55
C ILE A 93 -9.14 0.63 -9.77
N GLU A 94 -9.40 1.51 -8.80
CA GLU A 94 -8.81 2.85 -8.75
C GLU A 94 -7.72 2.94 -7.65
N THR A 95 -6.92 1.88 -7.48
CA THR A 95 -5.77 1.88 -6.54
C THR A 95 -4.76 2.97 -6.88
N GLU A 96 -4.71 3.40 -8.16
CA GLU A 96 -3.96 4.58 -8.63
C GLU A 96 -4.15 5.78 -7.71
N ASN A 97 -5.41 6.08 -7.36
CA ASN A 97 -5.76 7.32 -6.68
C ASN A 97 -5.15 7.35 -5.28
N ILE A 98 -5.22 6.24 -4.55
CA ILE A 98 -4.70 6.17 -3.17
C ILE A 98 -3.17 6.18 -3.18
N VAL A 99 -2.52 5.37 -4.01
CA VAL A 99 -1.04 5.31 -4.02
C VAL A 99 -0.43 6.61 -4.54
N SER A 100 -1.08 7.27 -5.50
CA SER A 100 -0.65 8.59 -5.98
C SER A 100 -0.79 9.66 -4.89
N LEU A 101 -1.85 9.61 -4.09
CA LEU A 101 -2.00 10.47 -2.90
C LEU A 101 -0.88 10.18 -1.88
N LEU A 102 -0.60 8.91 -1.60
CA LEU A 102 0.47 8.52 -0.68
C LEU A 102 1.87 8.94 -1.15
N LEU A 103 2.11 9.11 -2.44
CA LEU A 103 3.36 9.68 -2.95
C LEU A 103 3.38 11.20 -2.98
N ASN A 104 2.22 11.86 -2.91
CA ASN A 104 2.15 13.33 -2.94
C ASN A 104 2.83 13.94 -1.71
N ASP A 105 3.82 14.82 -1.92
CA ASP A 105 4.61 15.42 -0.84
C ASP A 105 3.78 16.36 0.07
N ASN A 106 2.58 16.77 -0.39
CA ASN A 106 1.63 17.54 0.40
C ASN A 106 0.97 16.71 1.51
N ILE A 107 0.84 15.39 1.31
CA ILE A 107 0.36 14.45 2.32
C ILE A 107 1.49 14.21 3.31
N LYS A 108 1.25 14.49 4.59
CA LYS A 108 2.24 14.42 5.67
C LYS A 108 1.88 13.35 6.69
N CYS A 109 0.62 13.10 6.94
CA CYS A 109 0.17 12.13 7.93
C CYS A 109 -0.89 11.18 7.38
N VAL A 110 -0.67 9.88 7.59
CA VAL A 110 -1.57 8.80 7.18
C VAL A 110 -2.06 8.08 8.43
N ALA A 111 -3.37 7.88 8.53
CA ALA A 111 -3.97 6.97 9.49
C ALA A 111 -4.19 5.61 8.85
N LEU A 112 -3.65 4.55 9.47
CA LEU A 112 -3.92 3.18 9.09
C LEU A 112 -5.03 2.63 9.99
N LYS A 113 -6.18 2.34 9.40
CA LYS A 113 -7.35 1.80 10.09
C LYS A 113 -7.18 0.32 10.31
N LEU A 114 -7.11 -0.06 11.57
CA LEU A 114 -7.07 -1.42 12.04
C LEU A 114 -8.48 -2.01 12.02
N ASN A 115 -8.59 -3.31 11.70
CA ASN A 115 -9.82 -4.05 11.93
C ASN A 115 -9.84 -4.55 13.39
N ASN A 116 -11.01 -4.49 14.04
CA ASN A 116 -11.26 -5.04 15.37
C ASN A 116 -11.00 -6.54 15.50
N THR A 117 -10.72 -7.28 14.44
CA THR A 117 -10.28 -8.68 14.51
C THR A 117 -8.76 -8.84 14.56
N MET A 118 -8.00 -7.81 14.19
CA MET A 118 -6.54 -7.87 14.12
C MET A 118 -5.93 -7.92 15.52
N ILE A 119 -4.94 -8.79 15.68
CA ILE A 119 -4.12 -8.95 16.90
C ILE A 119 -2.67 -8.58 16.60
N THR A 120 -2.21 -8.93 15.39
CA THR A 120 -0.90 -8.56 14.84
C THR A 120 -1.07 -7.69 13.61
N VAL A 121 -0.04 -6.93 13.25
CA VAL A 121 0.00 -6.27 11.95
C VAL A 121 0.07 -7.34 10.85
N PRO A 122 -0.86 -7.36 9.88
CA PRO A 122 -0.78 -8.28 8.76
C PRO A 122 0.37 -7.87 7.82
N ASN A 123 1.22 -8.84 7.49
CA ASN A 123 2.29 -8.70 6.49
C ASN A 123 3.27 -7.55 6.79
N ASN A 124 4.07 -7.18 5.79
CA ASN A 124 5.00 -6.05 5.84
C ASN A 124 4.33 -4.70 5.46
N PHE A 125 3.00 -4.56 5.60
CA PHE A 125 2.27 -3.39 5.08
C PHE A 125 2.80 -2.06 5.63
N ILE A 126 2.98 -1.97 6.96
CA ILE A 126 3.53 -0.76 7.59
C ILE A 126 4.93 -0.47 7.05
N GLU A 127 5.75 -1.49 6.85
CA GLU A 127 7.10 -1.35 6.31
C GLU A 127 7.06 -0.86 4.86
N THR A 128 6.10 -1.33 4.05
CA THR A 128 5.87 -0.82 2.70
C THR A 128 5.51 0.67 2.70
N ILE A 129 4.65 1.13 3.61
CA ILE A 129 4.33 2.56 3.74
C ILE A 129 5.55 3.35 4.21
N ILE A 130 6.36 2.81 5.12
CA ILE A 130 7.63 3.44 5.54
C ILE A 130 8.60 3.54 4.36
N ASN A 131 8.68 2.51 3.51
CA ASN A 131 9.56 2.47 2.34
C ASN A 131 9.20 3.53 1.29
N LEU A 132 7.95 4.03 1.25
CA LEU A 132 7.60 5.20 0.42
C LEU A 132 8.47 6.40 0.71
N ASN A 133 9.01 6.53 1.93
CA ASN A 133 9.87 7.64 2.29
C ASN A 133 11.20 7.66 1.53
N GLN A 134 11.59 6.56 0.87
CA GLN A 134 12.77 6.50 0.00
C GLN A 134 12.61 7.37 -1.27
N VAL A 135 11.37 7.53 -1.75
CA VAL A 135 11.04 8.23 -3.00
C VAL A 135 10.29 9.55 -2.77
N ARG A 136 10.11 9.94 -1.50
CA ARG A 136 9.45 11.19 -1.09
C ARG A 136 10.45 12.21 -0.58
N LYS A 137 10.08 13.49 -0.67
CA LYS A 137 10.87 14.59 -0.08
C LYS A 137 10.63 14.72 1.42
N THR A 138 9.38 14.53 1.84
CA THR A 138 8.95 14.61 3.24
C THR A 138 8.46 13.24 3.70
N PRO A 139 9.02 12.70 4.80
CA PRO A 139 8.61 11.39 5.29
C PRO A 139 7.17 11.43 5.81
N LEU A 140 6.39 10.40 5.50
CA LEU A 140 5.05 10.21 6.02
C LEU A 140 5.11 9.88 7.51
N LYS A 141 4.33 10.62 8.28
CA LYS A 141 3.95 10.26 9.65
C LYS A 141 2.83 9.23 9.59
N ILE A 142 2.97 8.16 10.36
CA ILE A 142 2.00 7.06 10.40
C ILE A 142 1.39 7.01 11.80
N ILE A 143 0.06 6.93 11.86
CA ILE A 143 -0.68 6.60 13.08
C ILE A 143 -1.60 5.41 12.82
N LEU A 144 -1.98 4.70 13.89
CA LEU A 144 -2.94 3.61 13.82
C LEU A 144 -4.22 4.00 14.58
N SER A 145 -5.38 3.75 13.98
CA SER A 145 -6.72 3.96 14.57
C SER A 145 -7.66 2.81 14.21
N GLY A 146 -8.95 2.89 14.53
CA GLY A 146 -9.97 1.93 14.06
C GLY A 146 -10.27 0.76 15.00
N ILE A 147 -9.64 0.72 16.18
CA ILE A 147 -9.91 -0.30 17.21
C ILE A 147 -10.38 0.32 18.53
N SER A 148 -11.00 -0.50 19.39
CA SER A 148 -11.42 -0.04 20.72
C SER A 148 -10.25 0.36 21.62
N LYS A 149 -10.51 1.19 22.64
CA LYS A 149 -9.49 1.63 23.62
C LYS A 149 -8.81 0.47 24.33
N GLU A 150 -9.58 -0.56 24.67
CA GLU A 150 -9.08 -1.75 25.36
C GLU A 150 -8.13 -2.55 24.46
N ARG A 151 -8.48 -2.66 23.17
CA ARG A 151 -7.65 -3.36 22.19
C ARG A 151 -6.39 -2.59 21.83
N ALA A 152 -6.45 -1.26 21.78
CA ALA A 152 -5.32 -0.43 21.38
C ALA A 152 -4.09 -0.64 22.27
N MET A 153 -4.28 -0.80 23.58
CA MET A 153 -3.20 -1.09 24.51
C MET A 153 -2.56 -2.46 24.23
N ILE A 154 -3.38 -3.50 24.08
CA ILE A 154 -2.91 -4.87 23.83
C ILE A 154 -2.18 -4.93 22.49
N PHE A 155 -2.80 -4.39 21.43
CA PHE A 155 -2.22 -4.35 20.09
C PHE A 155 -0.89 -3.60 20.07
N SER A 156 -0.82 -2.45 20.75
CA SER A 156 0.42 -1.67 20.87
C SER A 156 1.52 -2.45 21.58
N SER A 157 1.17 -3.15 22.66
CA SER A 157 2.13 -3.93 23.44
C SER A 157 2.72 -5.09 22.64
N TYR A 158 1.89 -5.80 21.87
CA TYR A 158 2.31 -6.96 21.09
C TYR A 158 3.21 -6.55 19.90
N ASN A 159 2.91 -5.42 19.27
CA ASN A 159 3.60 -4.98 18.04
C ASN A 159 4.70 -3.93 18.31
N GLY A 160 4.91 -3.52 19.56
CA GLY A 160 5.97 -2.58 19.97
C GLY A 160 5.70 -1.12 19.59
N PHE A 161 4.44 -0.68 19.59
CA PHE A 161 4.02 0.69 19.26
C PHE A 161 3.89 1.59 20.49
N ILE A 162 3.62 2.88 20.25
CA ILE A 162 3.29 3.86 21.30
C ILE A 162 1.78 3.89 21.48
N HIS A 163 1.29 3.32 22.57
CA HIS A 163 -0.12 3.42 22.95
C HIS A 163 -0.43 4.84 23.44
N CYS A 164 -1.42 5.49 22.84
CA CYS A 164 -1.88 6.81 23.23
C CYS A 164 -3.30 6.71 23.80
N LYS A 165 -3.43 6.93 25.12
CA LYS A 165 -4.72 6.87 25.81
C LYS A 165 -5.44 8.20 25.65
N THR A 166 -6.67 8.17 25.18
CA THR A 166 -7.49 9.36 24.94
C THR A 166 -8.66 9.45 25.91
N ASN A 167 -9.04 10.68 26.24
CA ASN A 167 -10.33 11.02 26.83
C ASN A 167 -11.07 11.93 25.84
N PHE A 168 -12.28 11.55 25.44
CA PHE A 168 -13.07 12.31 24.49
C PHE A 168 -14.37 12.74 25.15
N ASN A 169 -14.61 14.04 25.19
CA ASN A 169 -15.88 14.59 25.65
C ASN A 169 -16.82 14.72 24.45
N CYS A 170 -17.85 13.87 24.39
CA CYS A 170 -18.82 13.84 23.31
C CYS A 170 -19.72 15.08 23.23
N VAL A 171 -19.83 15.86 24.31
CA VAL A 171 -20.66 17.09 24.34
C VAL A 171 -19.88 18.26 23.75
N THR A 172 -18.60 18.39 24.10
CA THR A 172 -17.76 19.51 23.65
C THR A 172 -16.93 19.18 22.41
N CYS A 173 -16.94 17.92 21.95
CA CYS A 173 -16.07 17.38 20.91
C CYS A 173 -14.57 17.59 21.17
N ASN A 174 -14.17 17.67 22.45
CA ASN A 174 -12.77 17.88 22.83
C ASN A 174 -12.08 16.54 23.10
N LEU A 175 -10.91 16.37 22.48
CA LEU A 175 -10.02 15.24 22.70
C LEU A 175 -8.84 15.66 23.59
N GLU A 176 -8.59 14.88 24.63
CA GLU A 176 -7.43 15.01 25.51
C GLU A 176 -6.59 13.73 25.46
N ILE A 177 -5.26 13.87 25.41
CA ILE A 177 -4.33 12.75 25.50
C ILE A 177 -3.91 12.58 26.96
N LEU A 178 -4.39 11.52 27.60
CA LEU A 178 -4.14 11.25 29.02
C LEU A 178 -2.76 10.66 29.29
N ASP A 179 -2.30 9.75 28.41
CA ASP A 179 -1.04 9.02 28.60
C ASP A 179 -0.47 8.56 27.26
N LYS A 180 0.86 8.41 27.20
CA LYS A 180 1.60 7.85 26.07
C LYS A 180 2.61 6.84 26.58
N LYS A 181 2.37 5.56 26.31
CA LYS A 181 3.24 4.46 26.72
C LYS A 181 3.89 3.79 25.53
N LYS A 182 5.22 3.83 25.47
CA LYS A 182 6.04 3.18 24.44
C LYS A 182 6.36 1.75 24.85
N TYR A 183 6.03 0.77 24.00
CA TYR A 183 6.25 -0.66 24.26
C TYR A 183 7.42 -1.27 23.49
N GLY A 184 7.90 -0.61 22.43
CA GLY A 184 9.02 -1.10 21.62
C GLY A 184 9.72 0.04 20.89
N GLU A 185 10.54 -0.28 19.90
CA GLU A 185 11.37 0.72 19.18
C GLU A 185 10.58 1.52 18.14
N LYS A 186 9.46 0.98 17.65
CA LYS A 186 8.66 1.59 16.57
C LYS A 186 8.01 2.88 17.06
N ASN A 187 8.37 4.00 16.44
CA ASN A 187 7.82 5.33 16.76
C ASN A 187 6.47 5.59 16.04
N ILE A 188 5.55 4.63 16.11
CA ILE A 188 4.20 4.73 15.54
C ILE A 188 3.21 4.82 16.68
N LYS A 189 2.31 5.81 16.63
CA LYS A 189 1.28 6.00 17.64
C LYS A 189 0.05 5.17 17.29
N CYS A 190 -0.46 4.44 18.27
CA CYS A 190 -1.69 3.67 18.15
C CYS A 190 -2.73 4.22 19.13
N TYR A 191 -3.87 4.57 18.56
CA TYR A 191 -5.03 5.12 19.25
C TYR A 191 -6.17 4.11 19.23
N GLY A 192 -6.93 4.08 20.32
CA GLY A 192 -8.21 3.41 20.36
C GLY A 192 -9.34 4.41 20.52
N SER A 193 -10.48 4.13 19.92
CA SER A 193 -11.67 4.98 19.94
C SER A 193 -12.91 4.16 20.21
N ASN A 194 -13.81 4.66 21.06
CA ASN A 194 -15.08 3.99 21.34
C ASN A 194 -16.25 4.58 20.53
N SER A 195 -15.99 5.61 19.71
CA SER A 195 -16.98 6.22 18.81
C SER A 195 -16.30 6.81 17.58
N LEU A 196 -17.07 6.98 16.48
CA LEU A 196 -16.59 7.63 15.26
C LEU A 196 -16.17 9.09 15.49
N LEU A 197 -16.86 9.80 16.39
CA LEU A 197 -16.52 11.20 16.72
C LEU A 197 -15.15 11.30 17.39
N GLU A 198 -14.85 10.36 18.30
CA GLU A 198 -13.53 10.29 18.91
C GLU A 198 -12.44 9.96 17.89
N GLU A 199 -12.71 9.03 16.96
CA GLU A 199 -11.77 8.71 15.88
C GLU A 199 -11.49 9.92 14.99
N MET A 200 -12.53 10.68 14.62
CA MET A 200 -12.38 11.92 13.86
C MET A 200 -11.54 12.95 14.62
N ALA A 201 -11.79 13.11 15.93
CA ALA A 201 -11.01 14.03 16.76
C ALA A 201 -9.54 13.61 16.88
N ILE A 202 -9.25 12.30 16.92
CA ILE A 202 -7.87 11.77 16.88
C ILE A 202 -7.20 12.12 15.55
N MET A 203 -7.90 11.94 14.43
CA MET A 203 -7.40 12.27 13.09
C MET A 203 -7.10 13.76 12.97
N GLU A 204 -7.98 14.62 13.47
CA GLU A 204 -7.77 16.07 13.50
C GLU A 204 -6.57 16.44 14.39
N TYR A 205 -6.50 15.89 15.60
CA TYR A 205 -5.39 16.13 16.54
C TYR A 205 -4.01 15.76 15.96
N GLU A 206 -3.92 14.65 15.24
CA GLU A 206 -2.67 14.21 14.60
C GLU A 206 -2.40 14.87 13.24
N ASN A 207 -3.32 15.70 12.73
CA ASN A 207 -3.32 16.32 11.41
C ASN A 207 -3.26 15.27 10.28
N VAL A 208 -4.12 14.27 10.35
CA VAL A 208 -4.23 13.20 9.34
C VAL A 208 -4.80 13.76 8.04
N ASP A 209 -4.08 13.54 6.93
CA ASP A 209 -4.52 13.96 5.60
C ASP A 209 -5.35 12.87 4.90
N ILE A 210 -5.01 11.60 5.14
CA ILE A 210 -5.68 10.45 4.52
C ILE A 210 -5.74 9.27 5.49
N ALA A 211 -6.85 8.53 5.47
CA ALA A 211 -7.03 7.29 6.20
C ALA A 211 -7.25 6.13 5.23
N ILE A 212 -6.54 5.02 5.44
CA ILE A 212 -6.62 3.80 4.60
C ILE A 212 -6.70 2.57 5.50
N ASP A 213 -7.30 1.49 5.01
CA ASP A 213 -7.42 0.24 5.76
C ASP A 213 -6.10 -0.55 5.78
N LEU A 214 -5.76 -1.14 6.93
CA LEU A 214 -4.50 -1.85 7.20
C LEU A 214 -4.45 -3.28 6.63
N ASP A 215 -5.03 -3.52 5.47
CA ASP A 215 -5.03 -4.84 4.83
C ASP A 215 -5.17 -4.78 3.29
N ASP A 216 -5.11 -3.60 2.67
CA ASP A 216 -5.17 -3.49 1.21
C ASP A 216 -3.86 -3.98 0.56
N LEU A 217 -3.83 -5.28 0.25
CA LEU A 217 -2.72 -5.94 -0.44
C LEU A 217 -2.39 -5.28 -1.79
N THR A 218 -3.38 -4.65 -2.43
CA THR A 218 -3.19 -3.97 -3.71
C THR A 218 -2.32 -2.73 -3.51
N ILE A 219 -2.62 -1.91 -2.50
CA ILE A 219 -1.82 -0.73 -2.17
C ILE A 219 -0.37 -1.13 -1.88
N SER A 220 -0.15 -2.13 -1.01
CA SER A 220 1.20 -2.58 -0.65
C SER A 220 2.00 -3.06 -1.86
N SER A 221 1.40 -3.89 -2.70
CA SER A 221 2.07 -4.45 -3.87
C SER A 221 2.34 -3.38 -4.94
N THR A 222 1.40 -2.48 -5.20
CA THR A 222 1.60 -1.35 -6.12
C THR A 222 2.75 -0.44 -5.66
N ILE A 223 2.84 -0.14 -4.36
CA ILE A 223 3.93 0.66 -3.79
C ILE A 223 5.27 -0.03 -4.02
N ALA A 224 5.38 -1.31 -3.67
CA ALA A 224 6.62 -2.06 -3.79
C ALA A 224 7.13 -2.07 -5.23
N VAL A 225 6.24 -2.29 -6.20
CA VAL A 225 6.57 -2.26 -7.64
C VAL A 225 6.99 -0.87 -8.09
N ALA A 226 6.26 0.18 -7.69
CA ALA A 226 6.58 1.54 -8.09
C ALA A 226 7.96 2.00 -7.56
N ILE A 227 8.30 1.64 -6.32
CA ILE A 227 9.62 1.91 -5.73
C ILE A 227 10.71 1.11 -6.47
N ALA A 228 10.46 -0.16 -6.79
CA ALA A 228 11.41 -0.98 -7.54
C ALA A 228 11.73 -0.39 -8.92
N ILE A 229 10.71 0.10 -9.63
CA ILE A 229 10.87 0.80 -10.92
C ILE A 229 11.74 2.06 -10.75
N GLU A 230 11.44 2.90 -9.76
CA GLU A 230 12.21 4.14 -9.54
C GLU A 230 13.66 3.87 -9.14
N ASN A 231 13.90 2.88 -8.28
CA ASN A 231 15.26 2.54 -7.84
C ASN A 231 16.11 1.94 -8.97
N THR A 232 15.49 1.26 -9.93
CA THR A 232 16.19 0.57 -11.02
C THR A 232 16.44 1.48 -12.21
N LEU A 233 15.50 2.37 -12.54
CA LEU A 233 15.64 3.32 -13.66
C LEU A 233 16.39 4.61 -13.28
N LYS A 234 16.70 4.83 -11.99
CA LYS A 234 17.60 5.90 -11.54
C LYS A 234 19.09 5.57 -11.74
N ASN A 235 19.44 4.29 -11.86
CA ASN A 235 20.79 3.79 -12.08
C ASN A 235 21.03 3.49 -13.56
#